data_AF-A0A0N1LLK2-F1
#
_entry.id   AF-A0A0N1LLK2-F1
#
_cell.length_a   1.000
_cell.length_b   1.000
_cell.length_c   1.000
_cell.angle_alpha   90.00
_cell.angle_beta   90.00
_cell.angle_gamma   90.00
#
_symmetry.space_group_name_H-M   'P 1'
#
loop_
_entity.id
_entity.type
_entity.pdbx_description
1 polymer ?
#
loop_
_entity_poly.entity_id
_entity_poly.type
_entity_poly.pdbx_seq_one_letter_code
_entity_poly.pdbx_strand_id
1 'polypeptide(L)'
;AADITAIETANGSGTIDGSALTAINGTAAAVVLALDDLDTDPTNFASTLTGTTATASDLNVIDAATSVTVNATSVTALSGSTADVAASYASAGISGLGNETVTLSSATAAVRDLLAINEATSGNVNASAITTLTGTLAEAVAAILSTGIVGLGNESVTLSDHTLSVVAVNALNALTTGMIDASSVSTFTGSASEVAAIYAASGITGIGATSITIDDTILAAADLNALTDLSTGTIDVTSVLTVAGSAAVVAFSYVSTDITGLGNEAVTLTGVAAAGDITTIAGANGSGTIDGSAITAINGTAAAVVQAVDDLDTDPSDFNSALMGAAEAADITAIETANG
;
A
#
# COMPACT_ATOMS: atom_id res chain seq x y z
N ALA A 1 27.20 -40.71 3.98
CA ALA A 1 25.74 -40.67 4.12
C ALA A 1 25.12 -42.04 3.86
N ALA A 2 24.97 -42.47 2.59
CA ALA A 2 24.27 -43.72 2.26
C ALA A 2 24.79 -44.98 2.98
N ASP A 3 26.11 -45.06 3.21
CA ASP A 3 26.70 -46.18 3.95
C ASP A 3 26.23 -46.24 5.41
N ILE A 4 26.00 -45.09 6.06
CA ILE A 4 25.50 -45.02 7.45
C ILE A 4 24.08 -45.58 7.50
N THR A 5 23.19 -45.14 6.61
CA THR A 5 21.82 -45.67 6.49
C THR A 5 21.78 -47.16 6.18
N ALA A 6 22.70 -47.64 5.34
CA ALA A 6 22.83 -49.07 5.06
C ALA A 6 23.29 -49.87 6.30
N ILE A 7 24.21 -49.31 7.09
CA ILE A 7 24.63 -49.88 8.37
C ILE A 7 23.45 -49.91 9.34
N GLU A 8 22.70 -48.83 9.49
CA GLU A 8 21.55 -48.76 10.42
C GLU A 8 20.51 -49.83 10.09
N THR A 9 20.15 -49.96 8.81
CA THR A 9 19.25 -51.01 8.33
C THR A 9 19.75 -52.42 8.69
N ALA A 10 21.06 -52.65 8.69
CA ALA A 10 21.66 -53.94 9.03
C ALA A 10 21.87 -54.14 10.54
N ASN A 11 22.07 -53.06 11.29
CA ASN A 11 22.37 -53.05 12.72
C ASN A 11 21.12 -53.31 13.58
N GLY A 12 19.93 -52.96 13.05
CA GLY A 12 18.64 -53.29 13.64
C GLY A 12 18.31 -52.47 14.88
N SER A 13 18.83 -52.90 16.04
CA SER A 13 18.68 -52.16 17.32
C SER A 13 20.01 -51.96 18.04
N GLY A 14 21.13 -52.23 17.36
CA GLY A 14 22.45 -51.86 17.85
C GLY A 14 22.66 -50.36 17.79
N THR A 15 23.74 -49.87 18.38
CA THR A 15 24.09 -48.44 18.37
C THR A 15 25.13 -48.10 17.29
N ILE A 16 25.00 -46.97 16.63
CA ILE A 16 25.99 -46.38 15.71
C ILE A 16 26.58 -45.11 16.33
N ASP A 17 27.82 -45.22 16.83
CA ASP A 17 28.58 -44.08 17.33
C ASP A 17 29.34 -43.39 16.18
N GLY A 18 28.88 -42.21 15.79
CA GLY A 18 29.46 -41.35 14.75
C GLY A 18 30.46 -40.33 15.28
N SER A 19 30.80 -40.31 16.57
CA SER A 19 31.65 -39.29 17.20
C SER A 19 33.03 -39.13 16.56
N ALA A 20 33.54 -40.17 15.88
CA ALA A 20 34.83 -40.17 15.18
C ALA A 20 34.75 -39.79 13.69
N LEU A 21 33.56 -39.59 13.13
CA LEU A 21 33.39 -39.20 11.73
C LEU A 21 33.90 -37.78 11.51
N THR A 22 34.73 -37.61 10.47
CA THR A 22 35.26 -36.29 10.09
C THR A 22 34.56 -35.72 8.86
N ALA A 23 33.81 -36.54 8.13
CA ALA A 23 33.05 -36.11 6.97
C ALA A 23 31.80 -36.99 6.76
N ILE A 24 30.71 -36.37 6.31
CA ILE A 24 29.48 -37.06 5.90
C ILE A 24 29.08 -36.48 4.54
N ASN A 25 29.39 -37.21 3.47
CA ASN A 25 29.12 -36.78 2.09
C ASN A 25 27.94 -37.56 1.50
N GLY A 26 27.22 -36.94 0.56
CA GLY A 26 26.08 -37.54 -0.15
C GLY A 26 25.14 -36.51 -0.76
N THR A 27 23.91 -36.91 -1.10
CA THR A 27 22.83 -35.95 -1.38
C THR A 27 22.42 -35.26 -0.08
N ALA A 28 21.86 -34.04 -0.14
CA ALA A 28 21.46 -33.31 1.08
C ALA A 28 20.55 -34.15 1.98
N ALA A 29 19.47 -34.71 1.41
CA ALA A 29 18.56 -35.61 2.12
C ALA A 29 19.28 -36.85 2.71
N ALA A 30 20.23 -37.45 2.00
CA ALA A 30 20.97 -38.59 2.55
C ALA A 30 21.90 -38.20 3.70
N VAL A 31 22.48 -36.99 3.67
CA VAL A 31 23.30 -36.50 4.80
C VAL A 31 22.42 -36.25 6.02
N VAL A 32 21.25 -35.64 5.86
CA VAL A 32 20.27 -35.47 6.95
C VAL A 32 19.87 -36.82 7.55
N LEU A 33 19.44 -37.77 6.71
CA LEU A 33 19.10 -39.13 7.18
C LEU A 33 20.27 -39.80 7.89
N ALA A 34 21.48 -39.65 7.38
CA ALA A 34 22.66 -40.22 8.00
C ALA A 34 23.02 -39.58 9.34
N LEU A 35 22.58 -38.35 9.64
CA LEU A 35 22.69 -37.77 10.98
C LEU A 35 21.61 -38.37 11.91
N ASP A 36 20.38 -38.48 11.43
CA ASP A 36 19.28 -39.11 12.19
C ASP A 36 19.56 -40.58 12.52
N ASP A 37 20.29 -41.30 11.67
CA ASP A 37 20.69 -42.69 11.84
C ASP A 37 21.83 -42.88 12.87
N LEU A 38 22.50 -41.82 13.35
CA LEU A 38 23.56 -41.92 14.36
C LEU A 38 22.98 -41.82 15.77
N ASP A 39 23.34 -42.76 16.66
CA ASP A 39 23.02 -42.64 18.09
C ASP A 39 23.90 -41.60 18.80
N THR A 40 25.04 -41.26 18.20
CA THR A 40 25.94 -40.23 18.70
C THR A 40 26.56 -39.50 17.52
N ASP A 41 26.16 -38.25 17.32
CA ASP A 41 26.66 -37.41 16.23
C ASP A 41 28.13 -37.03 16.39
N PRO A 42 28.86 -36.79 15.28
CA PRO A 42 30.13 -36.09 15.33
C PRO A 42 29.94 -34.66 15.86
N THR A 43 30.88 -34.18 16.67
CA THR A 43 30.86 -32.78 17.14
C THR A 43 31.01 -31.75 16.01
N ASN A 44 31.61 -32.17 14.89
CA ASN A 44 31.84 -31.37 13.70
C ASN A 44 32.20 -32.28 12.52
N PHE A 45 31.83 -31.94 11.29
CA PHE A 45 32.15 -32.76 10.11
C PHE A 45 32.16 -31.94 8.82
N ALA A 46 33.01 -32.30 7.86
CA ALA A 46 32.92 -31.76 6.51
C ALA A 46 31.74 -32.39 5.74
N SER A 47 31.03 -31.60 4.94
CA SER A 47 29.99 -32.11 4.04
C SER A 47 30.21 -31.59 2.63
N THR A 48 30.54 -32.50 1.71
CA THR A 48 30.53 -32.23 0.27
C THR A 48 29.33 -32.93 -0.35
N LEU A 49 28.40 -32.13 -0.87
CA LEU A 49 27.20 -32.66 -1.49
C LEU A 49 27.50 -33.21 -2.88
N THR A 50 26.85 -34.31 -3.23
CA THR A 50 26.97 -34.97 -4.54
C THR A 50 25.68 -34.95 -5.35
N GLY A 51 24.57 -34.51 -4.75
CA GLY A 51 23.27 -34.44 -5.40
C GLY A 51 23.10 -33.16 -6.20
N THR A 52 22.47 -33.25 -7.37
CA THR A 52 22.16 -32.07 -8.20
C THR A 52 20.93 -31.30 -7.73
N THR A 53 20.15 -31.90 -6.83
CA THR A 53 18.96 -31.29 -6.23
C THR A 53 19.09 -31.29 -4.72
N ALA A 54 18.68 -30.21 -4.07
CA ALA A 54 18.60 -30.12 -2.62
C ALA A 54 17.29 -29.42 -2.20
N THR A 55 16.82 -29.73 -0.99
CA THR A 55 15.86 -28.85 -0.32
C THR A 55 16.62 -27.88 0.59
N ALA A 56 16.17 -26.64 0.68
CA ALA A 56 16.77 -25.63 1.55
C ALA A 56 16.68 -26.04 3.03
N SER A 57 15.59 -26.71 3.42
CA SER A 57 15.45 -27.28 4.76
C SER A 57 16.56 -28.30 5.07
N ASP A 58 16.88 -29.20 4.14
CA ASP A 58 17.97 -30.16 4.36
C ASP A 58 19.32 -29.45 4.49
N LEU A 59 19.58 -28.43 3.65
CA LEU A 59 20.81 -27.65 3.74
C LEU A 59 20.93 -26.94 5.10
N ASN A 60 19.85 -26.32 5.57
CA ASN A 60 19.81 -25.62 6.85
C ASN A 60 20.03 -26.58 8.03
N VAL A 61 19.52 -27.81 7.96
CA VAL A 61 19.77 -28.85 8.98
C VAL A 61 21.23 -29.26 9.00
N ILE A 62 21.83 -29.54 7.83
CA ILE A 62 23.24 -29.92 7.74
C ILE A 62 24.13 -28.79 8.25
N ASP A 63 23.86 -27.55 7.82
CA ASP A 63 24.59 -26.35 8.23
C ASP A 63 24.53 -26.11 9.74
N ALA A 64 23.37 -26.32 10.37
CA ALA A 64 23.24 -26.23 11.82
C ALA A 64 23.99 -27.34 12.57
N ALA A 65 24.19 -28.51 11.96
CA ALA A 65 24.86 -29.66 12.56
C ALA A 65 26.40 -29.59 12.45
N THR A 66 26.96 -28.64 11.70
CA THR A 66 28.40 -28.51 11.51
C THR A 66 28.88 -27.06 11.62
N SER A 67 30.16 -26.89 11.95
CA SER A 67 30.84 -25.58 11.84
C SER A 67 31.83 -25.53 10.66
N VAL A 68 31.98 -26.65 9.93
CA VAL A 68 32.71 -26.68 8.66
C VAL A 68 31.76 -26.31 7.54
N THR A 69 32.21 -25.49 6.61
CA THR A 69 31.40 -25.09 5.45
C THR A 69 30.88 -26.30 4.66
N VAL A 70 29.57 -26.35 4.42
CA VAL A 70 28.89 -27.28 3.52
C VAL A 70 29.18 -26.87 2.07
N ASN A 71 29.72 -27.79 1.29
CA ASN A 71 29.98 -27.57 -0.14
C ASN A 71 28.80 -28.07 -0.98
N ALA A 72 27.99 -27.13 -1.47
CA ALA A 72 26.82 -27.36 -2.30
C ALA A 72 27.07 -27.11 -3.80
N THR A 73 28.32 -27.04 -4.26
CA THR A 73 28.67 -26.75 -5.68
C THR A 73 28.08 -27.72 -6.71
N SER A 74 27.64 -28.90 -6.30
CA SER A 74 26.97 -29.87 -7.19
C SER A 74 25.48 -29.61 -7.38
N VAL A 75 24.85 -28.82 -6.49
CA VAL A 75 23.43 -28.49 -6.54
C VAL A 75 23.20 -27.55 -7.74
N THR A 76 22.26 -27.90 -8.60
CA THR A 76 21.81 -27.08 -9.73
C THR A 76 20.33 -26.72 -9.66
N ALA A 77 19.60 -27.35 -8.72
CA ALA A 77 18.25 -26.99 -8.36
C ALA A 77 18.06 -27.01 -6.83
N LEU A 78 17.59 -25.89 -6.29
CA LEU A 78 17.24 -25.72 -4.89
C LEU A 78 15.72 -25.54 -4.76
N SER A 79 15.11 -26.21 -3.80
CA SER A 79 13.67 -26.10 -3.53
C SER A 79 13.39 -25.88 -2.06
N GLY A 80 12.28 -25.23 -1.72
CA GLY A 80 11.89 -25.05 -0.33
C GLY A 80 10.93 -23.89 -0.10
N SER A 81 10.60 -23.67 1.18
CA SER A 81 9.86 -22.47 1.57
C SER A 81 10.70 -21.22 1.28
N THR A 82 10.05 -20.07 1.06
CA THR A 82 10.77 -18.80 0.86
C THR A 82 11.71 -18.49 2.03
N ALA A 83 11.28 -18.76 3.25
CA ALA A 83 12.09 -18.52 4.45
C ALA A 83 13.31 -19.46 4.52
N ASP A 84 13.15 -20.76 4.23
CA ASP A 84 14.26 -21.70 4.27
C ASP A 84 15.30 -21.40 3.20
N VAL A 85 14.85 -21.07 1.98
CA VAL A 85 15.74 -20.72 0.86
C VAL A 85 16.50 -19.43 1.17
N ALA A 86 15.82 -18.40 1.70
CA ALA A 86 16.47 -17.17 2.14
C ALA A 86 17.51 -17.45 3.24
N ALA A 87 17.20 -18.33 4.20
CA ALA A 87 18.13 -18.73 5.24
C ALA A 87 19.35 -19.47 4.69
N SER A 88 19.17 -20.37 3.71
CA SER A 88 20.29 -21.07 3.06
C SER A 88 21.24 -20.10 2.34
N TYR A 89 20.70 -19.11 1.62
CA TYR A 89 21.53 -18.09 0.95
C TYR A 89 22.21 -17.12 1.93
N ALA A 90 21.58 -16.83 3.07
CA ALA A 90 22.14 -15.95 4.10
C ALA A 90 23.21 -16.63 4.96
N SER A 91 23.27 -17.96 4.98
CA SER A 91 24.25 -18.69 5.79
C SER A 91 25.67 -18.56 5.25
N ALA A 92 26.61 -18.22 6.13
CA ALA A 92 28.05 -18.27 5.84
C ALA A 92 28.61 -19.70 5.89
N GLY A 93 27.85 -20.66 6.44
CA GLY A 93 28.25 -22.06 6.52
C GLY A 93 27.89 -22.88 5.28
N ILE A 94 27.15 -22.32 4.32
CA ILE A 94 26.87 -22.95 3.02
C ILE A 94 27.68 -22.25 1.92
N SER A 95 28.32 -23.02 1.05
CA SER A 95 29.09 -22.52 -0.09
C SER A 95 28.69 -23.21 -1.39
N GLY A 96 28.92 -22.54 -2.53
CA GLY A 96 28.69 -23.13 -3.85
C GLY A 96 27.27 -22.98 -4.39
N LEU A 97 26.40 -22.25 -3.67
CA LEU A 97 25.14 -21.75 -4.21
C LEU A 97 25.36 -20.43 -5.00
N GLY A 98 24.36 -20.01 -5.78
CA GLY A 98 24.29 -18.71 -6.47
C GLY A 98 24.03 -18.77 -7.98
N ASN A 99 23.90 -19.96 -8.57
CA ASN A 99 23.54 -20.11 -9.98
C ASN A 99 22.48 -21.19 -10.25
N GLU A 100 21.91 -21.74 -9.18
CA GLU A 100 20.93 -22.80 -9.23
C GLU A 100 19.58 -22.23 -9.62
N THR A 101 18.76 -23.06 -10.26
CA THR A 101 17.33 -22.78 -10.35
C THR A 101 16.70 -22.92 -8.96
N VAL A 102 15.89 -21.96 -8.56
CA VAL A 102 15.20 -21.98 -7.26
C VAL A 102 13.72 -22.24 -7.49
N THR A 103 13.13 -23.19 -6.77
CA THR A 103 11.68 -23.46 -6.79
C THR A 103 11.09 -23.26 -5.41
N LEU A 104 10.27 -22.22 -5.24
CA LEU A 104 9.59 -21.92 -3.99
C LEU A 104 8.33 -22.75 -3.85
N SER A 105 8.06 -23.22 -2.63
CA SER A 105 6.89 -24.08 -2.32
C SER A 105 5.86 -23.43 -1.39
N SER A 106 6.16 -22.25 -0.82
CA SER A 106 5.24 -21.55 0.07
C SER A 106 4.13 -20.86 -0.70
N ALA A 107 2.89 -20.96 -0.21
CA ALA A 107 1.75 -20.18 -0.72
C ALA A 107 1.87 -18.69 -0.36
N THR A 108 2.56 -18.35 0.73
CA THR A 108 2.77 -16.97 1.17
C THR A 108 4.26 -16.66 1.22
N ALA A 109 4.64 -15.48 0.74
CA ALA A 109 6.03 -15.02 0.77
C ALA A 109 6.11 -13.56 1.22
N ALA A 110 7.06 -13.29 2.12
CA ALA A 110 7.51 -11.93 2.36
C ALA A 110 8.29 -11.46 1.12
N VAL A 111 7.90 -10.30 0.55
CA VAL A 111 8.50 -9.82 -0.69
C VAL A 111 9.99 -9.52 -0.51
N ARG A 112 10.38 -9.03 0.67
CA ARG A 112 11.79 -8.79 1.01
C ARG A 112 12.65 -10.05 0.92
N ASP A 113 12.14 -11.19 1.40
CA ASP A 113 12.88 -12.46 1.33
C ASP A 113 12.98 -12.95 -0.12
N LEU A 114 11.91 -12.77 -0.89
CA LEU A 114 11.89 -13.10 -2.32
C LEU A 114 12.92 -12.28 -3.12
N LEU A 115 13.00 -10.97 -2.86
CA LEU A 115 14.00 -10.10 -3.46
C LEU A 115 15.43 -10.48 -3.02
N ALA A 116 15.64 -10.82 -1.74
CA ALA A 116 16.94 -11.27 -1.26
C ALA A 116 17.41 -12.57 -1.94
N ILE A 117 16.50 -13.53 -2.15
CA ILE A 117 16.78 -14.75 -2.91
C ILE A 117 17.16 -14.39 -4.35
N ASN A 118 16.39 -13.53 -5.00
CA ASN A 118 16.63 -13.12 -6.38
C ASN A 118 17.98 -12.40 -6.57
N GLU A 119 18.42 -11.61 -5.59
CA GLU A 119 19.75 -10.98 -5.60
C GLU A 119 20.88 -11.98 -5.33
N ALA A 120 20.62 -13.04 -4.55
CA ALA A 120 21.61 -14.05 -4.18
C ALA A 120 21.87 -15.10 -5.27
N THR A 121 21.02 -15.20 -6.29
CA THR A 121 21.18 -16.17 -7.38
C THR A 121 21.10 -15.52 -8.75
N SER A 122 21.89 -16.06 -9.68
CA SER A 122 21.79 -15.77 -11.11
C SER A 122 20.84 -16.71 -11.85
N GLY A 123 20.37 -17.78 -11.19
CA GLY A 123 19.36 -18.68 -11.72
C GLY A 123 17.94 -18.12 -11.58
N ASN A 124 16.99 -18.71 -12.31
CA ASN A 124 15.59 -18.29 -12.19
C ASN A 124 14.99 -18.70 -10.84
N VAL A 125 14.25 -17.79 -10.22
CA VAL A 125 13.45 -18.01 -9.02
C VAL A 125 12.00 -18.27 -9.43
N ASN A 126 11.57 -19.53 -9.37
CA ASN A 126 10.21 -19.94 -9.64
C ASN A 126 9.31 -19.71 -8.42
N ALA A 127 8.45 -18.70 -8.53
CA ALA A 127 7.51 -18.25 -7.52
C ALA A 127 6.07 -18.75 -7.76
N SER A 128 5.83 -19.64 -8.74
CA SER A 128 4.48 -20.06 -9.15
C SER A 128 3.60 -20.73 -8.08
N ALA A 129 4.19 -21.16 -6.95
CA ALA A 129 3.43 -21.68 -5.81
C ALA A 129 2.89 -20.58 -4.89
N ILE A 130 3.42 -19.36 -4.99
CA ILE A 130 3.01 -18.22 -4.16
C ILE A 130 1.66 -17.74 -4.67
N THR A 131 0.72 -17.54 -3.75
CA THR A 131 -0.60 -16.95 -3.98
C THR A 131 -0.77 -15.62 -3.25
N THR A 132 0.11 -15.34 -2.27
CA THR A 132 0.07 -14.13 -1.45
C THR A 132 1.46 -13.56 -1.23
N LEU A 133 1.63 -12.29 -1.56
CA LEU A 133 2.81 -11.50 -1.27
C LEU A 133 2.53 -10.55 -0.11
N THR A 134 3.44 -10.46 0.85
CA THR A 134 3.36 -9.51 1.97
C THR A 134 4.58 -8.60 1.99
N GLY A 135 4.40 -7.28 1.95
CA GLY A 135 5.51 -6.32 1.97
C GLY A 135 5.06 -4.91 1.62
N THR A 136 6.02 -4.02 1.36
CA THR A 136 5.72 -2.66 0.92
C THR A 136 5.33 -2.63 -0.57
N LEU A 137 4.65 -1.56 -0.99
CA LEU A 137 4.28 -1.33 -2.38
C LEU A 137 5.51 -1.31 -3.29
N ALA A 138 6.58 -0.64 -2.86
CA ALA A 138 7.83 -0.55 -3.62
C ALA A 138 8.48 -1.94 -3.81
N GLU A 139 8.51 -2.76 -2.76
CA GLU A 139 8.99 -4.14 -2.84
C GLU A 139 8.13 -4.97 -3.78
N ALA A 140 6.80 -4.89 -3.68
CA ALA A 140 5.87 -5.63 -4.53
C ALA A 140 6.07 -5.29 -6.02
N VAL A 141 6.16 -4.00 -6.35
CA VAL A 141 6.46 -3.55 -7.71
C VAL A 141 7.81 -4.10 -8.19
N ALA A 142 8.85 -4.05 -7.36
CA ALA A 142 10.18 -4.56 -7.70
C ALA A 142 10.17 -6.07 -7.97
N ALA A 143 9.44 -6.86 -7.17
CA ALA A 143 9.34 -8.30 -7.35
C ALA A 143 8.56 -8.67 -8.62
N ILE A 144 7.42 -8.01 -8.88
CA ILE A 144 6.58 -8.27 -10.07
C ILE A 144 7.33 -7.92 -11.37
N LEU A 145 8.13 -6.84 -11.35
CA LEU A 145 8.89 -6.40 -12.53
C LEU A 145 10.26 -7.10 -12.68
N SER A 146 10.68 -7.91 -11.70
CA SER A 146 11.97 -8.60 -11.76
C SER A 146 12.03 -9.61 -12.91
N THR A 147 13.15 -9.65 -13.63
CA THR A 147 13.38 -10.66 -14.69
C THR A 147 13.95 -11.97 -14.15
N GLY A 148 14.44 -11.99 -12.90
CA GLY A 148 14.96 -13.20 -12.26
C GLY A 148 13.87 -14.03 -11.57
N ILE A 149 12.75 -13.38 -11.20
CA ILE A 149 11.59 -14.05 -10.61
C ILE A 149 10.58 -14.39 -11.71
N VAL A 150 10.11 -15.63 -11.74
CA VAL A 150 9.11 -16.12 -12.71
C VAL A 150 7.89 -16.67 -12.00
N GLY A 151 6.72 -16.52 -12.65
CA GLY A 151 5.46 -17.06 -12.14
C GLY A 151 4.73 -16.16 -11.14
N LEU A 152 5.02 -14.85 -11.15
CA LEU A 152 4.22 -13.82 -10.46
C LEU A 152 3.26 -13.10 -11.44
N GLY A 153 2.33 -12.31 -10.90
CA GLY A 153 1.44 -11.39 -11.61
C GLY A 153 -0.04 -11.55 -11.27
N ASN A 154 -0.40 -12.55 -10.47
CA ASN A 154 -1.78 -12.84 -10.10
C ASN A 154 -1.96 -13.14 -8.60
N GLU A 155 -0.93 -12.89 -7.80
CA GLU A 155 -0.94 -13.07 -6.36
C GLU A 155 -1.71 -11.93 -5.70
N SER A 156 -2.39 -12.24 -4.60
CA SER A 156 -2.86 -11.19 -3.71
C SER A 156 -1.66 -10.50 -3.05
N VAL A 157 -1.71 -9.18 -2.94
CA VAL A 157 -0.65 -8.37 -2.33
C VAL A 157 -1.19 -7.72 -1.06
N THR A 158 -0.72 -8.13 0.11
CA THR A 158 -0.98 -7.46 1.38
C THR A 158 0.12 -6.44 1.64
N LEU A 159 -0.26 -5.16 1.65
CA LEU A 159 0.66 -4.06 1.88
C LEU A 159 0.99 -3.91 3.37
N SER A 160 2.19 -3.42 3.67
CA SER A 160 2.63 -3.04 5.01
C SER A 160 2.91 -1.54 5.17
N ASP A 161 2.71 -0.76 4.10
CA ASP A 161 2.85 0.69 4.13
C ASP A 161 1.76 1.32 4.99
N HIS A 162 2.08 2.44 5.64
CA HIS A 162 1.13 3.21 6.43
C HIS A 162 0.69 4.50 5.72
N THR A 163 1.48 4.96 4.75
CA THR A 163 1.17 6.13 3.93
C THR A 163 1.51 5.80 2.49
N LEU A 164 0.56 6.01 1.58
CA LEU A 164 0.74 5.74 0.16
C LEU A 164 0.15 6.85 -0.70
N SER A 165 0.83 7.11 -1.83
CA SER A 165 0.24 7.89 -2.91
C SER A 165 -0.76 7.02 -3.68
N VAL A 166 -1.94 7.57 -3.97
CA VAL A 166 -2.97 6.89 -4.75
C VAL A 166 -2.49 6.51 -6.14
N VAL A 167 -1.68 7.36 -6.78
CA VAL A 167 -1.05 7.06 -8.08
C VAL A 167 -0.19 5.81 -8.01
N ALA A 168 0.60 5.65 -6.94
CA ALA A 168 1.47 4.49 -6.77
C ALA A 168 0.65 3.20 -6.58
N VAL A 169 -0.45 3.24 -5.83
CA VAL A 169 -1.33 2.06 -5.65
C VAL A 169 -2.04 1.70 -6.96
N ASN A 170 -2.54 2.69 -7.70
CA ASN A 170 -3.12 2.45 -9.01
C ASN A 170 -2.11 1.87 -10.01
N ALA A 171 -0.85 2.28 -9.94
CA ALA A 171 0.22 1.70 -10.74
C ALA A 171 0.47 0.23 -10.39
N LEU A 172 0.52 -0.12 -9.10
CA LEU A 172 0.60 -1.53 -8.67
C LEU A 172 -0.62 -2.33 -9.14
N ASN A 173 -1.83 -1.79 -9.01
CA ASN A 173 -3.08 -2.42 -9.45
C ASN A 173 -3.10 -2.68 -10.96
N ALA A 174 -2.39 -1.89 -11.76
CA ALA A 174 -2.22 -2.14 -13.19
C ALA A 174 -1.19 -3.23 -13.52
N LEU A 175 -0.31 -3.57 -12.58
CA LEU A 175 0.73 -4.60 -12.75
C LEU A 175 0.31 -5.99 -12.29
N THR A 176 -0.72 -6.10 -11.46
CA THR A 176 -1.22 -7.39 -10.95
C THR A 176 -2.68 -7.61 -11.31
N THR A 177 -3.07 -8.88 -11.42
CA THR A 177 -4.47 -9.30 -11.51
C THR A 177 -5.02 -9.80 -10.17
N GLY A 178 -4.15 -9.94 -9.16
CA GLY A 178 -4.55 -10.30 -7.81
C GLY A 178 -5.05 -9.11 -7.00
N MET A 179 -5.75 -9.40 -5.91
CA MET A 179 -6.30 -8.38 -5.01
C MET A 179 -5.19 -7.70 -4.20
N ILE A 180 -5.20 -6.37 -4.14
CA ILE A 180 -4.35 -5.56 -3.26
C ILE A 180 -5.13 -5.29 -1.97
N ASP A 181 -4.54 -5.65 -0.84
CA ASP A 181 -5.03 -5.33 0.49
C ASP A 181 -4.20 -4.16 1.06
N ALA A 182 -4.84 -3.00 1.17
CA ALA A 182 -4.27 -1.76 1.68
C ALA A 182 -4.70 -1.47 3.13
N SER A 183 -5.18 -2.46 3.89
CA SER A 183 -5.69 -2.29 5.26
C SER A 183 -4.67 -1.74 6.27
N SER A 184 -3.36 -1.82 5.99
CA SER A 184 -2.31 -1.20 6.81
C SER A 184 -2.17 0.30 6.60
N VAL A 185 -2.70 0.82 5.48
CA VAL A 185 -2.50 2.20 5.06
C VAL A 185 -3.44 3.08 5.88
N SER A 186 -2.87 3.95 6.71
CA SER A 186 -3.64 4.93 7.49
C SER A 186 -3.86 6.24 6.74
N THR A 187 -3.03 6.54 5.73
CA THR A 187 -3.08 7.80 4.98
C THR A 187 -2.89 7.58 3.49
N PHE A 188 -3.85 8.02 2.69
CA PHE A 188 -3.70 8.15 1.24
C PHE A 188 -3.44 9.61 0.86
N THR A 189 -2.54 9.82 -0.11
CA THR A 189 -2.28 11.15 -0.69
C THR A 189 -2.55 11.14 -2.19
N GLY A 190 -3.27 12.13 -2.71
CA GLY A 190 -3.47 12.31 -4.15
C GLY A 190 -4.59 13.28 -4.46
N SER A 191 -4.82 13.53 -5.74
CA SER A 191 -5.89 14.43 -6.17
C SER A 191 -7.27 13.81 -5.93
N ALA A 192 -8.30 14.64 -5.87
CA ALA A 192 -9.67 14.20 -5.64
C ALA A 192 -10.14 13.20 -6.71
N SER A 193 -9.75 13.41 -7.96
CA SER A 193 -10.06 12.46 -9.04
C SER A 193 -9.34 11.12 -8.86
N GLU A 194 -8.09 11.12 -8.42
CA GLU A 194 -7.32 9.89 -8.17
C GLU A 194 -7.90 9.12 -6.98
N VAL A 195 -8.22 9.83 -5.90
CA VAL A 195 -8.88 9.28 -4.72
C VAL A 195 -10.22 8.66 -5.10
N ALA A 196 -11.07 9.35 -5.87
CA ALA A 196 -12.33 8.76 -6.34
C ALA A 196 -12.10 7.49 -7.17
N ALA A 197 -11.05 7.45 -8.00
CA ALA A 197 -10.72 6.30 -8.82
C ALA A 197 -10.28 5.07 -7.99
N ILE A 198 -9.50 5.26 -6.92
CA ILE A 198 -9.07 4.15 -6.06
C ILE A 198 -10.25 3.55 -5.28
N TYR A 199 -11.21 4.36 -4.84
CA TYR A 199 -12.45 3.87 -4.21
C TYR A 199 -13.34 3.08 -5.18
N ALA A 200 -13.25 3.35 -6.48
CA ALA A 200 -13.97 2.61 -7.52
C ALA A 200 -13.23 1.35 -8.01
N ALA A 201 -11.97 1.15 -7.60
CA ALA A 201 -11.13 0.06 -8.11
C ALA A 201 -11.54 -1.29 -7.52
N SER A 202 -11.95 -2.24 -8.37
CA SER A 202 -12.34 -3.59 -7.95
C SER A 202 -11.18 -4.47 -7.49
N GLY A 203 -9.94 -4.11 -7.83
CA GLY A 203 -8.73 -4.86 -7.47
C GLY A 203 -8.12 -4.46 -6.13
N ILE A 204 -8.68 -3.47 -5.44
CA ILE A 204 -8.12 -2.91 -4.21
C ILE A 204 -9.14 -3.03 -3.08
N THR A 205 -8.66 -3.46 -1.91
CA THR A 205 -9.44 -3.67 -0.68
C THR A 205 -8.74 -3.01 0.49
N GLY A 206 -9.43 -2.89 1.63
CA GLY A 206 -8.84 -2.32 2.84
C GLY A 206 -8.66 -0.80 2.82
N ILE A 207 -9.26 -0.07 1.87
CA ILE A 207 -9.19 1.40 1.77
C ILE A 207 -10.09 2.12 2.80
N GLY A 208 -10.85 1.38 3.62
CA GLY A 208 -11.79 1.98 4.58
C GLY A 208 -11.11 2.72 5.75
N ALA A 209 -11.83 3.67 6.37
CA ALA A 209 -11.40 4.46 7.55
C ALA A 209 -9.98 5.05 7.49
N THR A 210 -9.48 5.36 6.29
CA THR A 210 -8.19 6.02 6.08
C THR A 210 -8.34 7.53 6.09
N SER A 211 -7.35 8.25 6.63
CA SER A 211 -7.21 9.68 6.35
C SER A 211 -6.82 9.87 4.87
N ILE A 212 -7.38 10.88 4.22
CA ILE A 212 -7.04 11.26 2.85
C ILE A 212 -6.43 12.65 2.90
N THR A 213 -5.28 12.86 2.28
CA THR A 213 -4.71 14.18 2.05
C THR A 213 -4.82 14.51 0.56
N ILE A 214 -5.53 15.59 0.25
CA ILE A 214 -5.73 16.08 -1.10
C ILE A 214 -4.57 17.01 -1.49
N ASP A 215 -4.02 16.80 -2.68
CA ASP A 215 -2.93 17.61 -3.24
C ASP A 215 -3.37 18.57 -4.36
N ASP A 216 -4.67 18.59 -4.70
CA ASP A 216 -5.25 19.61 -5.56
C ASP A 216 -4.97 20.99 -4.98
N THR A 217 -4.60 21.93 -5.85
CA THR A 217 -4.51 23.36 -5.48
C THR A 217 -5.79 24.11 -5.81
N ILE A 218 -6.64 23.55 -6.69
CA ILE A 218 -7.96 24.08 -7.04
C ILE A 218 -8.92 22.89 -7.02
N LEU A 219 -10.01 23.01 -6.25
CA LEU A 219 -10.93 21.91 -6.03
C LEU A 219 -12.38 22.35 -6.21
N ALA A 220 -13.16 21.56 -6.94
CA ALA A 220 -14.61 21.75 -6.98
C ALA A 220 -15.22 21.21 -5.67
N ALA A 221 -16.06 22.00 -5.02
CA ALA A 221 -16.73 21.58 -3.79
C ALA A 221 -17.62 20.33 -4.00
N ALA A 222 -18.15 20.15 -5.20
CA ALA A 222 -18.91 18.95 -5.55
C ALA A 222 -18.03 17.69 -5.53
N ASP A 223 -16.80 17.76 -6.02
CA ASP A 223 -15.86 16.63 -6.01
C ASP A 223 -15.42 16.34 -4.58
N LEU A 224 -15.13 17.37 -3.78
CA LEU A 224 -14.80 17.23 -2.36
C LEU A 224 -15.94 16.55 -1.57
N ASN A 225 -17.19 16.97 -1.78
CA ASN A 225 -18.34 16.36 -1.12
C ASN A 225 -18.58 14.92 -1.59
N ALA A 226 -18.36 14.63 -2.87
CA ALA A 226 -18.44 13.26 -3.37
C ALA A 226 -17.41 12.34 -2.67
N LEU A 227 -16.24 12.86 -2.32
CA LEU A 227 -15.27 12.09 -1.52
C LEU A 227 -15.75 11.83 -0.09
N THR A 228 -16.48 12.77 0.53
CA THR A 228 -17.08 12.52 1.86
C THR A 228 -18.14 11.42 1.84
N ASP A 229 -18.77 11.16 0.69
CA ASP A 229 -19.70 10.03 0.53
C ASP A 229 -18.98 8.69 0.31
N LEU A 230 -17.74 8.72 -0.18
CA LEU A 230 -16.91 7.52 -0.45
C LEU A 230 -16.06 7.11 0.76
N SER A 231 -15.53 8.08 1.49
CA SER A 231 -14.63 7.89 2.62
C SER A 231 -15.38 7.96 3.93
N THR A 232 -14.99 7.11 4.89
CA THR A 232 -15.42 7.24 6.30
C THR A 232 -14.34 7.85 7.19
N GLY A 233 -13.19 8.22 6.62
CA GLY A 233 -12.09 8.88 7.32
C GLY A 233 -11.99 10.36 6.94
N THR A 234 -11.16 11.09 7.67
CA THR A 234 -10.95 12.54 7.49
C THR A 234 -10.31 12.86 6.15
N ILE A 235 -10.75 13.95 5.51
CA ILE A 235 -10.24 14.48 4.26
C ILE A 235 -9.55 15.81 4.56
N ASP A 236 -8.23 15.81 4.48
CA ASP A 236 -7.36 16.97 4.65
C ASP A 236 -7.17 17.67 3.30
N VAL A 237 -7.66 18.91 3.20
CA VAL A 237 -7.56 19.77 2.02
C VAL A 237 -6.64 20.97 2.25
N THR A 238 -5.71 20.90 3.21
CA THR A 238 -4.77 22.00 3.52
C THR A 238 -3.97 22.51 2.31
N SER A 239 -3.77 21.67 1.27
CA SER A 239 -3.07 22.06 0.03
C SER A 239 -3.94 22.86 -0.95
N VAL A 240 -5.27 22.83 -0.79
CA VAL A 240 -6.21 23.53 -1.65
C VAL A 240 -6.06 25.02 -1.42
N LEU A 241 -5.93 25.78 -2.50
CA LEU A 241 -5.85 27.24 -2.49
C LEU A 241 -7.14 27.89 -3.00
N THR A 242 -7.96 27.12 -3.73
CA THR A 242 -9.23 27.61 -4.27
C THR A 242 -10.30 26.52 -4.23
N VAL A 243 -11.45 26.83 -3.64
CA VAL A 243 -12.66 26.00 -3.66
C VAL A 243 -13.71 26.68 -4.53
N ALA A 244 -14.28 25.97 -5.50
CA ALA A 244 -15.29 26.51 -6.41
C ALA A 244 -16.59 25.72 -6.41
N GLY A 245 -17.73 26.40 -6.52
CA GLY A 245 -19.04 25.74 -6.64
C GLY A 245 -20.23 26.67 -6.45
N SER A 246 -21.43 26.09 -6.40
CA SER A 246 -22.61 26.84 -5.92
C SER A 246 -22.54 27.02 -4.41
N ALA A 247 -23.05 28.14 -3.88
CA ALA A 247 -23.01 28.46 -2.45
C ALA A 247 -23.50 27.30 -1.56
N ALA A 248 -24.60 26.63 -1.90
CA ALA A 248 -25.12 25.50 -1.13
C ALA A 248 -24.13 24.31 -1.02
N VAL A 249 -23.43 24.00 -2.11
CA VAL A 249 -22.46 22.88 -2.17
C VAL A 249 -21.19 23.22 -1.41
N VAL A 250 -20.71 24.47 -1.53
CA VAL A 250 -19.54 24.94 -0.78
C VAL A 250 -19.85 25.02 0.72
N ALA A 251 -21.01 25.58 1.09
CA ALA A 251 -21.45 25.65 2.48
C ALA A 251 -21.54 24.25 3.12
N PHE A 252 -22.01 23.24 2.38
CA PHE A 252 -21.99 21.85 2.83
C PHE A 252 -20.57 21.37 3.16
N SER A 253 -19.57 21.68 2.32
CA SER A 253 -18.17 21.32 2.58
C SER A 253 -17.65 21.95 3.89
N TYR A 254 -17.95 23.22 4.13
CA TYR A 254 -17.48 23.96 5.32
C TYR A 254 -18.09 23.49 6.64
N VAL A 255 -19.29 22.89 6.62
CA VAL A 255 -19.93 22.36 7.83
C VAL A 255 -19.65 20.87 8.06
N SER A 256 -18.96 20.21 7.12
CA SER A 256 -18.59 18.81 7.24
C SER A 256 -17.54 18.62 8.34
N THR A 257 -17.78 17.67 9.24
CA THR A 257 -16.79 17.27 10.25
C THR A 257 -15.71 16.35 9.68
N ASP A 258 -15.95 15.80 8.50
CA ASP A 258 -15.04 14.87 7.84
C ASP A 258 -14.00 15.62 7.00
N ILE A 259 -14.17 16.92 6.78
CA ILE A 259 -13.22 17.77 6.04
C ILE A 259 -12.40 18.61 7.03
N THR A 260 -11.08 18.65 6.83
CA THR A 260 -10.15 19.48 7.59
C THR A 260 -9.28 20.30 6.66
N GLY A 261 -8.75 21.44 7.12
CA GLY A 261 -7.84 22.27 6.33
C GLY A 261 -8.54 23.26 5.40
N LEU A 262 -9.85 23.48 5.57
CA LEU A 262 -10.55 24.65 5.05
C LEU A 262 -10.45 25.84 6.03
N GLY A 263 -10.58 27.06 5.51
CA GLY A 263 -10.72 28.29 6.31
C GLY A 263 -9.81 29.44 5.88
N ASN A 264 -8.93 29.22 4.91
CA ASN A 264 -7.95 30.22 4.45
C ASN A 264 -7.78 30.22 2.92
N GLU A 265 -8.68 29.57 2.19
CA GLU A 265 -8.63 29.43 0.74
C GLU A 265 -9.45 30.53 0.05
N ALA A 266 -9.17 30.77 -1.23
CA ALA A 266 -10.10 31.52 -2.06
C ALA A 266 -11.35 30.67 -2.34
N VAL A 267 -12.53 31.26 -2.22
CA VAL A 267 -13.81 30.63 -2.57
C VAL A 267 -14.39 31.34 -3.78
N THR A 268 -14.71 30.59 -4.84
CA THR A 268 -15.42 31.12 -6.01
C THR A 268 -16.83 30.57 -6.06
N LEU A 269 -17.82 31.46 -5.91
CA LEU A 269 -19.23 31.12 -5.90
C LEU A 269 -19.87 31.39 -7.27
N THR A 270 -20.77 30.50 -7.68
CA THR A 270 -21.44 30.59 -8.98
C THR A 270 -22.94 30.32 -8.87
N GLY A 271 -23.70 30.83 -9.83
CA GLY A 271 -25.10 30.46 -10.01
C GLY A 271 -26.06 31.11 -9.02
N VAL A 272 -27.03 30.36 -8.51
CA VAL A 272 -28.02 30.89 -7.55
C VAL A 272 -27.56 30.53 -6.14
N ALA A 273 -27.52 31.52 -5.25
CA ALA A 273 -27.14 31.36 -3.86
C ALA A 273 -28.30 31.68 -2.91
N ALA A 274 -28.45 30.89 -1.84
CA ALA A 274 -29.18 31.35 -0.68
C ALA A 274 -28.26 32.25 0.15
N ALA A 275 -28.77 33.37 0.64
CA ALA A 275 -28.02 34.31 1.45
C ALA A 275 -27.38 33.64 2.68
N GLY A 276 -28.11 32.72 3.32
CA GLY A 276 -27.60 31.98 4.49
C GLY A 276 -26.42 31.04 4.18
N ASP A 277 -26.31 30.53 2.95
CA ASP A 277 -25.18 29.68 2.55
C ASP A 277 -23.90 30.54 2.46
N ILE A 278 -24.00 31.74 1.91
CA ILE A 278 -22.88 32.69 1.83
C ILE A 278 -22.40 33.07 3.24
N THR A 279 -23.32 33.42 4.14
CA THR A 279 -22.98 33.71 5.54
C THR A 279 -22.37 32.51 6.27
N THR A 280 -22.81 31.29 5.97
CA THR A 280 -22.20 30.07 6.51
C THR A 280 -20.74 29.93 6.06
N ILE A 281 -20.48 30.17 4.77
CA ILE A 281 -19.13 30.14 4.21
C ILE A 281 -18.27 31.25 4.82
N ALA A 282 -18.74 32.49 4.85
CA ALA A 282 -18.00 33.63 5.42
C ALA A 282 -17.65 33.44 6.90
N GLY A 283 -18.58 32.90 7.68
CA GLY A 283 -18.34 32.60 9.09
C GLY A 283 -17.26 31.53 9.32
N ALA A 284 -17.03 30.65 8.34
CA ALA A 284 -16.06 29.56 8.42
C ALA A 284 -14.76 29.84 7.63
N ASN A 285 -14.80 30.67 6.59
CA ASN A 285 -13.67 31.01 5.73
C ASN A 285 -12.79 32.12 6.32
N GLY A 286 -12.34 31.92 7.57
CA GLY A 286 -11.82 32.96 8.45
C GLY A 286 -10.88 34.01 7.82
N SER A 287 -9.85 33.60 7.08
CA SER A 287 -8.93 34.54 6.40
C SER A 287 -8.88 34.38 4.88
N GLY A 288 -9.75 33.53 4.33
CA GLY A 288 -9.90 33.35 2.89
C GLY A 288 -10.66 34.52 2.26
N THR A 289 -10.81 34.49 0.93
CA THR A 289 -11.62 35.47 0.20
C THR A 289 -12.82 34.79 -0.45
N ILE A 290 -13.96 35.48 -0.58
CA ILE A 290 -15.15 34.98 -1.27
C ILE A 290 -15.43 35.83 -2.51
N ASP A 291 -15.18 35.25 -3.68
CA ASP A 291 -15.51 35.82 -4.97
C ASP A 291 -16.92 35.38 -5.40
N GLY A 292 -17.87 36.31 -5.34
CA GLY A 292 -19.25 36.16 -5.78
C GLY A 292 -19.52 36.75 -7.17
N SER A 293 -18.49 37.14 -7.92
CA SER A 293 -18.66 37.81 -9.23
C SER A 293 -19.49 37.02 -10.25
N ALA A 294 -19.55 35.69 -10.09
CA ALA A 294 -20.31 34.78 -10.93
C ALA A 294 -21.66 34.32 -10.34
N ILE A 295 -22.10 34.93 -9.23
CA ILE A 295 -23.44 34.73 -8.68
C ILE A 295 -24.45 35.47 -9.56
N THR A 296 -25.55 34.79 -9.89
CA THR A 296 -26.64 35.29 -10.73
C THR A 296 -27.90 35.65 -9.93
N ALA A 297 -28.01 35.14 -8.70
CA ALA A 297 -29.08 35.50 -7.78
C ALA A 297 -28.69 35.24 -6.32
N ILE A 298 -29.10 36.14 -5.43
CA ILE A 298 -28.97 36.00 -3.96
C ILE A 298 -30.36 36.07 -3.34
N ASN A 299 -30.82 34.96 -2.76
CA ASN A 299 -32.19 34.80 -2.26
C ASN A 299 -32.24 34.64 -0.75
N GLY A 300 -33.23 35.25 -0.08
CA GLY A 300 -33.37 35.17 1.38
C GLY A 300 -34.27 36.28 1.93
N THR A 301 -34.24 36.49 3.24
CA THR A 301 -34.82 37.71 3.83
C THR A 301 -33.98 38.92 3.43
N ALA A 302 -34.60 40.10 3.30
CA ALA A 302 -33.91 41.34 2.90
C ALA A 302 -32.61 41.58 3.69
N ALA A 303 -32.68 41.54 5.03
CA ALA A 303 -31.50 41.67 5.89
C ALA A 303 -30.42 40.60 5.64
N ALA A 304 -30.80 39.36 5.30
CA ALA A 304 -29.85 38.30 5.00
C ALA A 304 -29.17 38.52 3.65
N VAL A 305 -29.89 39.01 2.64
CA VAL A 305 -29.31 39.35 1.33
C VAL A 305 -28.30 40.49 1.48
N VAL A 306 -28.62 41.53 2.27
CA VAL A 306 -27.67 42.60 2.59
C VAL A 306 -26.41 42.02 3.24
N GLN A 307 -26.56 41.20 4.28
CA GLN A 307 -25.42 40.56 4.95
C GLN A 307 -24.61 39.68 3.98
N ALA A 308 -25.28 38.90 3.13
CA ALA A 308 -24.61 38.03 2.19
C ALA A 308 -23.79 38.81 1.14
N VAL A 309 -24.22 40.00 0.75
CA VAL A 309 -23.41 40.89 -0.11
C VAL A 309 -22.23 41.44 0.68
N ASP A 310 -22.43 41.91 1.92
CA ASP A 310 -21.34 42.38 2.80
C ASP A 310 -20.30 41.29 3.10
N ASP A 311 -20.72 40.02 3.08
CA ASP A 311 -19.88 38.83 3.28
C ASP A 311 -19.01 38.47 2.06
N LEU A 312 -19.27 39.05 0.88
CA LEU A 312 -18.45 38.84 -0.33
C LEU A 312 -17.27 39.81 -0.36
N ASP A 313 -16.09 39.31 -0.76
CA ASP A 313 -14.94 40.17 -1.07
C ASP A 313 -15.01 40.72 -2.50
N THR A 314 -15.75 40.05 -3.38
CA THR A 314 -16.02 40.51 -4.74
C THR A 314 -17.49 40.26 -5.07
N ASP A 315 -18.24 41.34 -5.14
CA ASP A 315 -19.68 41.31 -5.44
C ASP A 315 -19.96 40.90 -6.89
N PRO A 316 -21.13 40.28 -7.18
CA PRO A 316 -21.65 40.22 -8.54
C PRO A 316 -21.90 41.63 -9.09
N SER A 317 -21.66 41.84 -10.39
CA SER A 317 -21.96 43.13 -11.05
C SER A 317 -23.44 43.48 -11.07
N ASP A 318 -24.27 42.43 -11.12
CA ASP A 318 -25.72 42.44 -11.12
C ASP A 318 -26.20 41.05 -10.68
N PHE A 319 -27.33 40.97 -9.98
CA PHE A 319 -27.94 39.75 -9.49
C PHE A 319 -29.47 39.88 -9.34
N ASN A 320 -30.18 38.76 -9.53
CA ASN A 320 -31.59 38.71 -9.16
C ASN A 320 -31.75 38.49 -7.65
N SER A 321 -32.84 38.97 -7.04
CA SER A 321 -33.16 38.62 -5.66
C SER A 321 -34.63 38.30 -5.46
N ALA A 322 -34.90 37.09 -4.97
CA ALA A 322 -36.21 36.68 -4.48
C ALA A 322 -36.27 36.88 -2.95
N LEU A 323 -36.86 37.99 -2.53
CA LEU A 323 -36.96 38.35 -1.12
C LEU A 323 -38.11 37.60 -0.42
N MET A 324 -37.83 37.14 0.80
CA MET A 324 -38.77 36.41 1.64
C MET A 324 -39.10 37.18 2.92
N GLY A 325 -40.36 37.13 3.36
CA GLY A 325 -40.78 37.70 4.64
C GLY A 325 -40.96 39.23 4.64
N ALA A 326 -40.87 39.84 5.83
CA ALA A 326 -40.89 41.29 5.98
C ALA A 326 -39.51 41.87 5.65
N ALA A 327 -39.49 43.03 5.00
CA ALA A 327 -38.27 43.74 4.62
C ALA A 327 -38.31 45.16 5.15
N GLU A 328 -37.18 45.65 5.67
CA GLU A 328 -37.02 47.07 5.93
C GLU A 328 -36.78 47.81 4.61
N ALA A 329 -37.33 49.01 4.46
CA ALA A 329 -37.14 49.79 3.24
C ALA A 329 -35.66 50.14 3.00
N ALA A 330 -34.87 50.24 4.08
CA ALA A 330 -33.43 50.45 4.03
C ALA A 330 -32.72 49.26 3.36
N ASP A 331 -33.05 48.02 3.76
CA ASP A 331 -32.47 46.81 3.17
C ASP A 331 -32.76 46.70 1.67
N ILE A 332 -33.99 47.00 1.25
CA ILE A 332 -34.35 47.00 -0.18
C ILE A 332 -33.51 48.02 -0.95
N THR A 333 -33.31 49.21 -0.38
CA THR A 333 -32.49 50.26 -1.00
C THR A 333 -31.02 49.86 -1.09
N ALA A 334 -30.49 49.19 -0.06
CA ALA A 334 -29.13 48.67 -0.04
C ALA A 334 -28.93 47.58 -1.12
N ILE A 335 -29.86 46.63 -1.23
CA ILE A 335 -29.84 45.58 -2.25
C ILE A 335 -29.87 46.18 -3.66
N GLU A 336 -30.77 47.13 -3.93
CA GLU A 336 -30.82 47.81 -5.24
C GLU A 336 -29.52 48.56 -5.54
N THR A 337 -28.87 49.14 -4.53
CA THR A 337 -27.58 49.84 -4.73
C THR A 337 -26.44 48.87 -5.08
N ALA A 338 -26.43 47.69 -4.45
CA ALA A 338 -25.44 46.64 -4.72
C ALA A 338 -25.67 45.94 -6.07
N ASN A 339 -26.91 45.95 -6.58
CA ASN A 339 -27.30 45.28 -7.83
C ASN A 339 -26.91 46.02 -9.11
N GLY A 340 -26.32 47.22 -9.01
CA GLY A 340 -25.99 48.08 -10.16
C GLY A 340 -27.20 48.75 -10.81
#